data_AF-A0A7G3UD27-F1
#
_entry.id   AF-A0A7G3UD27-F1
#
_cell.length_a   1.000
_cell.length_b   1.000
_cell.length_c   1.000
_cell.angle_alpha   90.00
_cell.angle_beta   90.00
_cell.angle_gamma   90.00
#
_symmetry.space_group_name_H-M   'P 1'
#
loop_
_entity.id
_entity.type
_entity.pdbx_description
1 polymer ?
#
loop_
_entity_poly.entity_id
_entity_poly.type
_entity_poly.pdbx_seq_one_letter_code
_entity_poly.pdbx_strand_id
1 'polypeptide(L)'
;MQALAEQAKHREEGMLHPTVDSMDYSEALRALKSGCCITRASWLEPGKYVYWVPPSSKRTPDGEVRDFVGYAVFVRPHKGERGGAEPWLPSFDALNADDWEIVDFGT
;
A
#
# COMPACT_ATOMS: atom_id res chain seq x y z
N MET A 1 2.84 -35.72 22.03
CA MET A 1 3.72 -34.58 22.33
C MET A 1 4.65 -34.27 21.15
N GLN A 2 5.42 -35.23 20.63
CA GLN A 2 6.29 -35.00 19.45
C GLN A 2 5.55 -34.56 18.18
N ALA A 3 4.44 -35.23 17.80
CA ALA A 3 3.70 -34.89 16.58
C ALA A 3 3.06 -33.48 16.56
N LEU A 4 2.73 -32.92 17.74
CA LEU A 4 2.20 -31.56 17.86
C LEU A 4 3.30 -30.50 17.73
N ALA A 5 4.51 -30.80 18.21
CA ALA A 5 5.67 -29.93 18.03
C ALA A 5 6.16 -29.93 16.57
N GLU A 6 6.03 -31.06 15.87
CA GLU A 6 6.37 -31.20 14.46
C GLU A 6 5.36 -30.50 13.53
N GLN A 7 4.06 -30.57 13.88
CA GLN A 7 3.02 -29.77 13.22
C GLN A 7 3.15 -28.27 13.50
N ALA A 8 3.58 -27.86 14.69
CA ALA A 8 3.86 -26.45 15.01
C ALA A 8 5.07 -25.92 14.22
N LYS A 9 6.13 -26.73 14.10
CA LYS A 9 7.33 -26.40 13.33
C LYS A 9 7.04 -26.26 11.82
N HIS A 10 6.22 -27.16 11.26
CA HIS A 10 5.76 -27.03 9.88
C HIS A 10 4.78 -25.85 9.66
N ARG A 11 4.06 -25.42 10.70
CA ARG A 11 3.18 -24.25 10.65
C ARG A 11 3.96 -22.93 10.73
N GLU A 12 5.10 -22.92 11.42
CA GLU A 12 6.08 -21.82 11.40
C GLU A 12 6.85 -21.77 10.07
N GLU A 13 7.24 -22.91 9.50
CA GLU A 13 7.92 -22.99 8.19
C GLU A 13 6.99 -22.70 7.00
N GLY A 14 5.67 -22.86 7.16
CA GLY A 14 4.64 -22.47 6.20
C GLY A 14 4.20 -21.01 6.28
N MET A 15 4.72 -20.24 7.25
CA MET A 15 4.51 -18.80 7.35
C MET A 15 5.66 -18.07 6.65
N LEU A 16 5.77 -18.29 5.35
CA LEU A 16 6.64 -17.51 4.48
C LEU A 16 6.15 -16.06 4.45
N HIS A 17 6.95 -15.13 4.95
CA HIS A 17 6.94 -13.73 4.54
C HIS A 17 8.39 -13.26 4.38
N PRO A 18 8.77 -12.50 3.33
CA PRO A 18 8.16 -12.34 2.01
C PRO A 18 9.01 -12.98 0.90
N THR A 19 8.38 -13.25 -0.23
CA THR A 19 9.05 -13.48 -1.50
C THR A 19 9.63 -12.15 -2.01
N VAL A 20 10.96 -12.08 -2.16
CA VAL A 20 11.74 -10.95 -2.71
C VAL A 20 11.81 -9.75 -1.74
N ASP A 21 13.03 -9.25 -1.51
CA ASP A 21 13.37 -8.16 -0.57
C ASP A 21 12.31 -7.05 -0.54
N SER A 22 11.58 -6.91 0.58
CA SER A 22 10.66 -5.79 0.78
C SER A 22 11.44 -4.48 0.69
N MET A 23 10.83 -3.49 0.05
CA MET A 23 11.43 -2.17 -0.14
C MET A 23 11.46 -1.39 1.18
N ASP A 24 12.56 -0.66 1.39
CA ASP A 24 12.62 0.37 2.41
C ASP A 24 11.70 1.55 2.06
N TYR A 25 11.43 2.43 3.03
CA TYR A 25 10.55 3.58 2.81
C TYR A 25 11.04 4.51 1.67
N SER A 26 12.36 4.66 1.49
CA SER A 26 12.91 5.51 0.44
C SER A 26 12.71 4.91 -0.96
N GLU A 27 12.89 3.61 -1.10
CA GLU A 27 12.62 2.85 -2.32
C GLU A 27 11.14 2.89 -2.66
N ALA A 28 10.27 2.71 -1.66
CA ALA A 28 8.83 2.84 -1.80
C ALA A 28 8.42 4.23 -2.34
N LEU A 29 9.01 5.31 -1.83
CA LEU A 29 8.77 6.67 -2.33
C LEU A 29 9.25 6.86 -3.77
N ARG A 30 10.38 6.26 -4.16
CA ARG A 30 10.87 6.30 -5.54
C ARG A 30 9.92 5.55 -6.48
N ALA A 31 9.49 4.35 -6.09
CA ALA A 31 8.55 3.52 -6.85
C ALA A 31 7.20 4.24 -7.05
N LEU A 32 6.65 4.84 -5.99
CA LEU A 32 5.44 5.66 -6.09
C LEU A 32 5.60 6.78 -7.11
N LYS A 33 6.69 7.56 -7.03
CA LYS A 33 6.94 8.68 -7.95
C LYS A 33 7.25 8.25 -9.38
N SER A 34 7.68 7.00 -9.61
CA SER A 34 7.78 6.41 -10.95
C SER A 34 6.46 5.88 -11.50
N GLY A 35 5.35 6.03 -10.76
CA GLY A 35 4.01 5.63 -11.19
C GLY A 35 3.58 4.24 -10.74
N CYS A 36 4.39 3.55 -9.92
CA CYS A 36 3.98 2.28 -9.34
C CYS A 36 2.91 2.50 -8.25
N CYS A 37 2.07 1.50 -8.06
CA CYS A 37 1.27 1.39 -6.84
C CYS A 37 2.03 0.53 -5.84
N ILE A 38 1.94 0.84 -4.55
CA ILE A 38 2.63 0.11 -3.48
C ILE A 38 1.70 -0.27 -2.34
N THR A 39 2.08 -1.27 -1.56
CA THR A 39 1.39 -1.69 -0.33
C THR A 39 2.39 -2.11 0.74
N ARG A 40 1.96 -2.29 1.98
CA ARG A 40 2.79 -2.86 3.04
C ARG A 40 2.51 -4.34 3.20
N ALA A 41 3.55 -5.14 3.37
CA ALA A 41 3.44 -6.56 3.69
C ALA A 41 2.61 -6.78 4.98
N SER A 42 2.74 -5.90 5.97
CA SER A 42 1.97 -5.97 7.22
C SER A 42 0.53 -5.48 7.12
N TRP A 43 0.08 -4.95 5.98
CA TRP A 43 -1.34 -4.65 5.78
C TRP A 43 -2.11 -5.94 5.49
N LEU A 44 -2.49 -6.64 6.56
CA LEU A 44 -3.17 -7.94 6.55
C LEU A 44 -4.54 -7.97 5.83
N GLU A 45 -5.03 -6.82 5.34
CA GLU A 45 -6.31 -6.71 4.64
C GLU A 45 -6.05 -6.39 3.17
N PRO A 46 -6.44 -7.27 2.23
CA PRO A 46 -6.31 -7.03 0.80
C PRO A 46 -6.98 -5.73 0.36
N GLY A 47 -6.45 -5.09 -0.68
CA GLY A 47 -7.03 -3.86 -1.25
C GLY A 47 -6.62 -2.57 -0.55
N LYS A 48 -5.64 -2.63 0.36
CA LYS A 48 -4.92 -1.45 0.83
C LYS A 48 -3.70 -1.20 -0.06
N TYR A 49 -3.59 0.01 -0.60
CA TYR A 49 -2.46 0.40 -1.43
C TYR A 49 -2.31 1.93 -1.46
N VAL A 50 -1.21 2.37 -2.06
CA VAL A 50 -0.86 3.77 -2.23
C VAL A 50 -0.49 3.98 -3.70
N TYR A 51 -0.91 5.11 -4.26
CA TYR A 51 -0.51 5.54 -5.61
C TYR A 51 -0.18 7.03 -5.62
N TRP A 52 0.61 7.45 -6.61
CA TRP A 52 1.00 8.85 -6.78
C TRP A 52 0.09 9.56 -7.78
N VAL A 53 -0.48 10.70 -7.37
CA VAL A 53 -1.12 11.64 -8.28
C VAL A 53 -0.06 12.67 -8.71
N PRO A 54 0.27 12.75 -10.02
CA PRO A 54 1.25 13.72 -10.49
C PRO A 54 0.75 15.16 -10.32
N PRO A 55 1.66 16.15 -10.24
CA PRO A 55 1.28 17.56 -10.31
C PRO A 55 0.39 17.83 -11.52
N SER A 56 -0.60 18.71 -11.35
CA SER A 56 -1.53 19.04 -12.42
C SER A 56 -2.08 20.45 -12.27
N SER A 57 -2.48 21.08 -13.37
CA SER A 57 -3.21 22.34 -13.36
C SER A 57 -4.69 22.05 -13.61
N LYS A 58 -5.58 22.57 -12.77
CA LYS A 58 -7.03 22.38 -12.94
C LYS A 58 -7.77 23.70 -12.80
N ARG A 59 -8.83 23.84 -13.61
CA ARG A 59 -9.80 24.92 -13.43
C ARG A 59 -10.70 24.57 -12.25
N THR A 60 -10.74 25.45 -11.27
CA THR A 60 -11.56 25.33 -10.07
C THR A 60 -12.98 25.87 -10.28
N PRO A 61 -13.94 25.58 -9.38
CA PRO A 61 -15.34 25.99 -9.56
C PRO A 61 -15.58 27.52 -9.70
N ASP A 62 -14.66 28.33 -9.20
CA ASP A 62 -14.65 29.79 -9.35
C ASP A 62 -14.13 30.28 -10.71
N GLY A 63 -13.76 29.36 -11.61
CA GLY A 63 -13.28 29.66 -12.95
C GLY A 63 -11.77 29.90 -13.04
N GLU A 64 -11.06 30.01 -11.92
CA GLU A 64 -9.61 30.22 -11.90
C GLU A 64 -8.83 28.93 -12.24
N VAL A 65 -7.62 29.08 -12.79
CA VAL A 65 -6.71 27.93 -13.01
C VAL A 65 -5.68 27.91 -11.88
N ARG A 66 -5.54 26.77 -11.21
CA ARG A 66 -4.59 26.59 -10.11
C ARG A 66 -3.70 25.37 -10.35
N ASP A 67 -2.44 25.53 -9.98
CA ASP A 67 -1.46 24.45 -9.98
C ASP A 67 -1.53 23.67 -8.67
N PHE A 68 -1.62 22.35 -8.78
CA PHE A 68 -1.63 21.42 -7.68
C PHE A 68 -0.30 20.67 -7.67
N VAL A 69 0.31 20.60 -6.49
CA VAL A 69 1.47 19.73 -6.26
C VAL A 69 1.04 18.26 -6.36
N GLY A 70 1.99 17.38 -6.72
CA GLY A 70 1.75 15.94 -6.67
C GLY A 70 1.65 15.45 -5.23
N TYR A 71 0.87 14.40 -5.01
CA TYR A 71 0.64 13.84 -3.68
C TYR A 71 0.34 12.34 -3.75
N ALA A 72 0.63 11.64 -2.65
CA ALA A 72 0.27 10.24 -2.49
C ALA A 72 -1.20 10.12 -2.04
N VAL A 73 -1.92 9.17 -2.64
CA VAL A 73 -3.28 8.79 -2.21
C VAL A 73 -3.22 7.41 -1.59
N PHE A 74 -3.72 7.32 -0.37
CA PHE A 74 -3.79 6.10 0.42
C PHE A 74 -5.22 5.58 0.36
N VAL A 75 -5.38 4.32 0.01
CA VAL A 75 -6.69 3.71 -0.12
C VAL A 75 -6.79 2.45 0.72
N ARG A 76 -8.01 2.16 1.14
CA ARG A 76 -8.39 0.90 1.78
C ARG A 76 -9.74 0.44 1.24
N PRO A 77 -10.12 -0.83 1.43
CA PRO A 77 -11.48 -1.28 1.15
C PRO A 77 -12.50 -0.49 1.99
N HIS A 78 -13.57 -0.05 1.34
CA HIS A 78 -14.71 0.55 2.01
C HIS A 78 -15.47 -0.53 2.79
N LYS A 79 -15.67 -0.32 4.09
CA LYS A 79 -16.24 -1.34 5.00
C LYS A 79 -17.74 -1.56 4.89
N GLY A 80 -18.46 -0.71 4.15
CA GLY A 80 -19.91 -0.82 3.96
C GLY A 80 -20.32 -1.63 2.72
N GLU A 81 -21.60 -2.01 2.67
CA GLU A 81 -22.23 -2.86 1.64
C GLU A 81 -22.06 -2.39 0.19
N ARG A 82 -21.72 -1.11 0.00
CA ARG A 82 -21.49 -0.51 -1.33
C ARG A 82 -20.21 -1.03 -2.01
N GLY A 83 -19.32 -1.69 -1.27
CA GLY A 83 -18.01 -2.11 -1.76
C GLY A 83 -17.13 -0.93 -2.20
N GLY A 84 -16.00 -1.24 -2.84
CA GLY A 84 -15.08 -0.25 -3.41
C GLY A 84 -13.91 0.13 -2.50
N ALA A 85 -13.15 1.15 -2.92
CA ALA A 85 -12.01 1.69 -2.19
C ALA A 85 -12.34 3.10 -1.68
N GLU A 86 -11.87 3.44 -0.48
CA GLU A 86 -12.01 4.76 0.12
C GLU A 86 -10.64 5.34 0.54
N PRO A 87 -10.48 6.68 0.51
CA PRO A 87 -9.30 7.32 1.06
C PRO A 87 -9.15 7.02 2.55
N TRP A 88 -7.92 6.79 3.00
CA TRP A 88 -7.62 6.49 4.39
C TRP A 88 -6.30 7.13 4.82
N LEU A 89 -6.24 7.64 6.04
CA LEU A 89 -4.99 8.13 6.63
C LEU A 89 -4.33 7.02 7.47
N PRO A 90 -3.20 6.42 7.04
CA PRO A 90 -2.44 5.52 7.89
C PRO A 90 -1.79 6.27 9.05
N SER A 91 -1.40 5.54 10.09
CA SER A 91 -0.65 6.12 11.21
C SER A 91 0.76 6.53 10.76
N PHE A 92 1.39 7.44 11.50
CA PHE A 92 2.71 7.99 11.14
C PHE A 92 3.81 6.93 11.12
N ASP A 93 3.80 6.04 12.12
CA ASP A 93 4.64 4.85 12.21
C ASP A 93 4.40 3.88 11.06
N ALA A 94 3.15 3.74 10.60
CA ALA A 94 2.87 2.90 9.44
C ALA A 94 3.42 3.46 8.13
N LEU A 95 3.60 4.78 8.02
CA LEU A 95 4.16 5.42 6.82
C LEU A 95 5.66 5.22 6.68
N ASN A 96 6.40 5.19 7.79
CA ASN A 96 7.86 5.15 7.80
C ASN A 96 8.44 3.74 7.96
N ALA A 97 7.66 2.72 7.64
CA ALA A 97 8.10 1.32 7.73
C ALA A 97 8.92 0.90 6.51
N ASP A 98 9.65 -0.21 6.63
CA ASP A 98 10.53 -0.78 5.59
C ASP A 98 10.04 -2.15 5.09
N ASP A 99 8.71 -2.31 4.99
CA ASP A 99 8.06 -3.55 4.53
C ASP A 99 7.15 -3.30 3.31
N TRP A 100 7.59 -2.46 2.36
CA TRP A 100 6.79 -2.09 1.19
C TRP A 100 6.99 -3.03 0.00
N GLU A 101 5.95 -3.16 -0.81
CA GLU A 101 5.91 -4.00 -2.00
C GLU A 101 5.19 -3.27 -3.14
N ILE A 102 5.57 -3.53 -4.40
CA ILE A 102 4.82 -3.03 -5.57
C ILE A 102 3.56 -3.88 -5.77
N VAL A 103 2.43 -3.22 -6.00
CA VAL A 103 1.16 -3.87 -6.35
C VAL A 103 1.03 -3.93 -7.87
N ASP A 104 0.86 -5.14 -8.39
CA ASP A 104 0.38 -5.39 -9.75
C ASP A 104 -1.10 -5.73 -9.69
N PHE A 105 -1.93 -4.94 -10.38
CA PHE A 105 -3.37 -5.17 -10.42
C PHE A 105 -3.79 -6.21 -11.47
N GLY A 106 -2.84 -6.71 -12.28
CA GLY A 106 -3.12 -7.54 -13.44
C GLY A 106 -3.83 -6.73 -14.53
N THR A 107 -3.34 -6.81 -15.75
CA THR A 107 -4.04 -6.28 -16.94
C THR A 107 -5.24 -7.12 -17.31
#